data_AF-A0A2W5FL76-F1
#
_entry.id   AF-A0A2W5FL76-F1
#
_cell.length_a   1.000
_cell.length_b   1.000
_cell.length_c   1.000
_cell.angle_alpha   90.00
_cell.angle_beta   90.00
_cell.angle_gamma   90.00
#
_symmetry.space_group_name_H-M   'P 1'
#
loop_
_entity.id
_entity.type
_entity.pdbx_description
1 polymer ?
#
loop_
_entity_poly.entity_id
_entity_poly.type
_entity_poly.pdbx_seq_one_letter_code
_entity_poly.pdbx_strand_id
1 'polypeptide(L)'
;MGAYSYKQTTSNAETQTIQSHASKEILPKESSLIREYSPVIGNDEAQVTVVEFFDPSCEACRAFYPIVKNILNRYPKDVRVVLRYAPFHEGSDKA
;
A
#
# COMPACT_ATOMS: atom_id res chain seq x y z
N MET A 1 31.18 4.32 -11.89
CA MET A 1 30.73 4.57 -10.51
C MET A 1 30.30 6.02 -10.39
N GLY A 2 29.00 6.31 -10.31
CA GLY A 2 28.48 7.68 -10.20
C GLY A 2 28.13 8.01 -8.76
N ALA A 3 28.67 9.12 -8.23
CA ALA A 3 28.34 9.63 -6.90
C ALA A 3 27.17 10.60 -7.01
N TYR A 4 26.10 10.36 -6.24
CA TYR A 4 25.01 11.32 -6.08
C TYR A 4 25.25 12.11 -4.79
N SER A 5 25.43 13.42 -4.93
CA SER A 5 25.62 14.35 -3.82
C SER A 5 24.29 15.04 -3.54
N TYR A 6 23.77 14.89 -2.32
CA TYR A 6 22.55 15.58 -1.87
C TYR A 6 22.94 16.74 -0.96
N LYS A 7 22.47 17.94 -1.30
CA LYS A 7 22.60 19.13 -0.43
C LYS A 7 21.39 19.18 0.50
N GLN A 8 21.66 19.15 1.79
CA GLN A 8 20.67 19.33 2.84
C GLN A 8 20.62 20.80 3.24
N THR A 9 19.48 21.45 3.00
CA THR A 9 19.19 22.80 3.53
C THR A 9 18.44 22.63 4.85
N THR A 10 19.08 23.03 5.94
CA THR A 10 18.46 23.23 7.25
C THR A 10 17.85 24.63 7.35
N SER A 11 16.95 24.76 8.34
CA SER A 11 16.41 25.99 8.96
C SER A 11 14.97 26.37 8.55
N ASN A 12 14.03 26.29 9.50
CA ASN A 12 13.76 27.37 10.46
C ASN A 12 12.73 26.92 11.51
N ALA A 13 12.96 27.35 12.74
CA ALA A 13 12.01 27.29 13.84
C ALA A 13 11.18 28.59 13.92
N GLU A 14 10.00 28.46 14.54
CA GLU A 14 9.14 29.49 15.14
C GLU A 14 7.95 30.11 14.35
N THR A 15 6.78 29.52 14.64
CA THR A 15 5.51 30.16 15.05
C THR A 15 4.73 31.02 14.06
N GLN A 16 3.67 30.44 13.45
CA GLN A 16 2.45 31.16 13.05
C GLN A 16 1.19 30.27 13.21
N THR A 17 0.39 30.63 14.23
CA THR A 17 -1.06 30.88 14.22
C THR A 17 -2.03 30.03 13.37
N ILE A 18 -3.08 29.54 14.06
CA ILE A 18 -4.35 28.97 13.59
C ILE A 18 -4.81 29.54 12.23
N GLN A 19 -4.79 28.73 11.18
CA GLN A 19 -5.59 28.85 9.96
C GLN A 19 -5.97 27.42 9.52
N SER A 20 -7.17 26.98 9.90
CA SER A 20 -8.35 26.92 9.03
C SER A 20 -8.25 25.85 7.94
N HIS A 21 -9.12 24.83 8.05
CA HIS A 21 -9.41 23.86 7.02
C HIS A 21 -9.59 24.50 5.64
N ALA A 22 -8.57 24.40 4.78
CA ALA A 22 -8.72 24.38 3.32
C ALA A 22 -7.41 23.92 2.67
N SER A 23 -7.54 22.92 1.81
CA SER A 23 -6.59 22.52 0.75
C SER A 23 -5.15 22.21 1.16
N LYS A 24 -4.94 21.03 1.74
CA LYS A 24 -3.76 20.26 1.35
C LYS A 24 -4.21 19.33 0.24
N GLU A 25 -3.64 19.49 -0.95
CA GLU A 25 -3.93 18.65 -2.11
C GLU A 25 -4.03 17.18 -1.70
N ILE A 26 -5.18 16.57 -1.97
CA ILE A 26 -5.39 15.12 -1.85
C ILE A 26 -4.72 14.47 -3.07
N LEU A 27 -3.40 14.59 -3.16
CA LEU A 27 -2.62 13.65 -3.94
C LEU A 27 -2.42 12.46 -3.01
N PRO A 28 -2.77 11.23 -3.43
CA PRO A 28 -2.57 10.06 -2.60
C PRO A 28 -1.06 9.98 -2.39
N LYS A 29 -0.61 10.37 -1.20
CA LYS A 29 0.66 9.89 -0.69
C LYS A 29 0.45 8.39 -0.62
N GLU A 30 0.91 7.69 -1.67
CA GLU A 30 0.88 6.23 -1.78
C GLU A 30 1.06 5.68 -0.38
N SER A 31 -0.03 5.10 0.13
CA SER A 31 -0.18 4.88 1.57
C SER A 31 1.03 4.10 2.06
N SER A 32 1.48 4.31 3.30
CA SER A 32 2.65 3.60 3.87
C SER A 32 2.59 2.06 3.77
N LEU A 33 1.43 1.52 3.39
CA LEU A 33 1.11 0.12 3.20
C LEU A 33 1.46 -0.40 1.79
N ILE A 34 1.63 0.47 0.79
CA ILE A 34 1.94 0.11 -0.60
C ILE A 34 3.44 0.32 -0.85
N ARG A 35 4.10 -0.67 -1.46
CA ARG A 35 5.49 -0.56 -1.92
C ARG A 35 5.47 -0.57 -3.45
N GLU A 36 6.46 0.08 -4.07
CA GLU A 36 6.58 0.18 -5.53
C GLU A 36 6.61 -1.19 -6.22
N TYR A 37 7.16 -2.20 -5.56
CA TYR A 37 7.26 -3.57 -6.08
C TYR A 37 6.12 -4.49 -5.66
N SER A 38 5.10 -3.98 -4.95
CA SER A 38 3.97 -4.80 -4.53
C SER A 38 3.13 -5.21 -5.73
N PRO A 39 2.79 -6.50 -5.89
CA PRO A 39 1.86 -6.94 -6.93
C PRO A 39 0.49 -6.29 -6.75
N VAL A 40 -0.11 -5.85 -7.85
CA VAL A 40 -1.47 -5.28 -7.89
C VAL A 40 -2.35 -6.18 -8.75
N ILE A 41 -3.56 -6.46 -8.28
CA ILE A 41 -4.58 -7.23 -8.98
C ILE A 41 -5.83 -6.35 -9.14
N GLY A 42 -6.32 -6.22 -10.36
CA GLY A 42 -7.50 -5.41 -10.69
C GLY A 42 -7.14 -4.17 -11.52
N ASN A 43 -8.05 -3.20 -11.55
CA ASN A 43 -7.84 -1.93 -12.24
C ASN A 43 -6.84 -1.05 -11.48
N ASP A 44 -5.74 -0.63 -12.09
CA ASP A 44 -4.75 0.24 -11.46
C ASP A 44 -5.33 1.60 -11.05
N GLU A 45 -6.39 2.05 -11.71
CA GLU A 45 -7.11 3.30 -11.42
C GLU A 45 -8.32 3.10 -10.48
N ALA A 46 -8.49 1.91 -9.90
CA ALA A 46 -9.56 1.63 -8.96
C ALA A 46 -9.54 2.58 -7.77
N GLN A 47 -10.71 3.15 -7.43
CA GLN A 47 -10.85 4.12 -6.34
C GLN A 47 -10.63 3.49 -4.95
N VAL A 48 -10.93 2.19 -4.81
CA VAL A 48 -10.74 1.45 -3.57
C VAL A 48 -9.53 0.53 -3.69
N THR A 49 -8.59 0.68 -2.77
CA THR A 49 -7.41 -0.19 -2.67
C THR A 49 -7.49 -1.03 -1.40
N VAL A 50 -7.50 -2.35 -1.55
CA VAL A 50 -7.37 -3.30 -0.44
C VAL A 50 -5.91 -3.75 -0.38
N VAL A 51 -5.23 -3.55 0.75
CA VAL A 51 -3.88 -4.07 0.95
C VAL A 51 -3.97 -5.36 1.74
N GLU A 52 -3.64 -6.48 1.12
CA GLU A 52 -3.65 -7.80 1.75
C GLU A 52 -2.23 -8.22 2.15
N PHE A 53 -2.03 -8.40 3.45
CA PHE A 53 -0.83 -9.04 3.98
C PHE A 53 -1.03 -10.55 3.95
N PHE A 54 -0.20 -11.23 3.17
CA PHE A 54 -0.35 -12.64 2.86
C PHE A 54 0.88 -13.44 3.27
N ASP A 55 0.61 -14.63 3.78
CA ASP A 55 1.57 -15.65 4.12
C ASP A 55 1.11 -16.99 3.51
N PRO A 56 1.91 -17.63 2.62
CA PRO A 56 1.61 -18.93 2.03
C PRO A 56 1.34 -20.06 3.03
N SER A 57 1.98 -20.01 4.19
CA SER A 57 1.83 -21.00 5.25
C SER A 57 0.62 -20.73 6.16
N CYS A 58 -0.11 -19.63 5.94
CA CYS A 58 -1.26 -19.26 6.75
C CYS A 58 -2.57 -19.88 6.22
N GLU A 59 -3.15 -20.80 6.99
CA GLU A 59 -4.43 -21.42 6.64
C GLU A 59 -5.58 -20.42 6.54
N ALA A 60 -5.61 -19.40 7.41
CA ALA A 60 -6.64 -18.37 7.35
C ALA A 60 -6.54 -17.56 6.05
N CYS A 61 -5.33 -17.17 5.62
CA CYS A 61 -5.12 -16.49 4.35
C CYS A 61 -5.67 -17.33 3.18
N ARG A 62 -5.39 -18.65 3.16
CA ARG A 62 -5.95 -19.58 2.16
C ARG A 62 -7.47 -19.62 2.19
N ALA A 63 -8.09 -19.64 3.37
CA ALA A 63 -9.54 -19.64 3.52
C ALA A 63 -10.19 -18.31 3.07
N PHE A 64 -9.49 -17.18 3.22
CA PHE A 64 -9.96 -15.86 2.82
C PHE A 64 -9.77 -15.53 1.33
N TYR A 65 -8.81 -16.16 0.65
CA TYR A 65 -8.58 -15.98 -0.78
C TYR A 65 -9.84 -15.99 -1.67
N PRO A 66 -10.76 -16.99 -1.58
CA PRO A 66 -11.97 -16.97 -2.39
C PRO A 66 -12.88 -15.75 -2.11
N ILE A 67 -12.88 -15.24 -0.88
CA ILE A 67 -13.68 -14.07 -0.50
C ILE A 67 -13.10 -12.81 -1.16
N VAL A 68 -11.78 -12.61 -1.07
CA VAL A 68 -11.08 -11.49 -1.72
C VAL A 68 -11.29 -11.53 -3.23
N LYS A 69 -11.17 -12.71 -3.84
CA LYS A 69 -11.42 -12.89 -5.28
C LYS A 69 -12.88 -12.57 -5.66
N ASN A 70 -13.85 -12.93 -4.82
CA ASN A 70 -15.24 -12.60 -5.06
C ASN A 70 -15.51 -11.09 -4.99
N ILE A 71 -14.81 -10.35 -4.12
CA ILE A 71 -14.90 -8.89 -4.05
C ILE A 71 -14.36 -8.27 -5.35
N LEU A 72 -13.18 -8.71 -5.82
CA LEU A 72 -12.61 -8.26 -7.10
C LEU A 72 -13.58 -8.53 -8.27
N ASN A 73 -14.18 -9.72 -8.32
CA ASN A 73 -15.13 -10.09 -9.37
C ASN A 73 -16.43 -9.27 -9.32
N ARG A 74 -16.89 -8.90 -8.11
CA ARG A 74 -18.11 -8.11 -7.93
C ARG A 74 -17.91 -6.64 -8.28
N TYR A 75 -16.69 -6.12 -8.06
CA TYR A 75 -16.35 -4.70 -8.27
C TYR A 75 -15.11 -4.53 -9.16
N PRO A 76 -15.13 -5.05 -10.41
CA PRO A 76 -13.93 -5.17 -11.24
C PRO A 76 -13.34 -3.82 -11.68
N LYS A 77 -14.12 -2.74 -11.64
CA LYS A 77 -13.68 -1.38 -11.99
C LYS A 77 -13.25 -0.57 -10.76
N ASP A 78 -13.82 -0.89 -9.60
CA ASP A 78 -13.80 -0.02 -8.43
C ASP A 78 -12.82 -0.50 -7.35
N VAL A 79 -12.45 -1.79 -7.35
CA VAL A 79 -11.55 -2.38 -6.36
C VAL A 79 -10.31 -2.93 -7.03
N ARG A 80 -9.15 -2.60 -6.44
CA ARG A 80 -7.87 -3.28 -6.66
C ARG A 80 -7.33 -3.86 -5.36
N VAL A 81 -6.58 -4.94 -5.45
CA VAL A 81 -5.90 -5.59 -4.32
C VAL A 81 -4.39 -5.47 -4.51
N VAL A 82 -3.70 -4.95 -3.49
CA VAL A 82 -2.24 -4.89 -3.42
C VAL A 82 -1.75 -5.97 -2.47
N LEU A 83 -0.89 -6.86 -2.94
CA LEU A 83 -0.36 -7.95 -2.14
C LEU A 83 0.94 -7.57 -1.43
N ARG A 84 1.02 -7.96 -0.16
CA ARG A 84 2.15 -7.72 0.73
C ARG A 84 2.58 -9.02 1.38
N TYR A 85 3.71 -9.56 0.93
CA TYR A 85 4.28 -10.75 1.54
C TYR A 85 4.73 -10.47 2.99
N ALA A 86 4.22 -11.27 3.92
CA ALA A 86 4.44 -11.13 5.36
C ALA A 86 4.64 -12.52 5.99
N PRO A 87 5.86 -13.09 5.91
CA PRO A 87 6.13 -14.44 6.39
C PRO A 87 6.14 -14.45 7.93
N PHE A 88 5.02 -14.86 8.52
CA PHE A 88 4.85 -14.93 9.98
C PHE A 88 4.78 -16.37 10.49
N HIS A 89 4.61 -17.34 9.60
CA HIS A 89 4.58 -18.76 9.93
C HIS A 89 5.87 -19.46 9.51
N GLU A 90 6.07 -20.66 10.06
CA GLU A 90 7.16 -21.53 9.63
C GLU A 90 6.89 -22.03 8.20
N GLY A 91 7.95 -22.07 7.38
CA GLY A 91 7.89 -22.56 6.01
C GLY A 91 7.33 -21.58 4.99
N SER A 92 6.97 -20.35 5.38
CA SER A 92 6.49 -19.32 4.45
C SER A 92 7.49 -19.03 3.32
N ASP A 93 8.78 -19.25 3.57
CA ASP A 93 9.91 -19.05 2.66
C ASP A 93 10.11 -20.20 1.66
N LYS A 94 9.39 -21.32 1.82
CA LYS A 94 9.55 -22.56 1.04
C LYS A 94 8.33 -22.94 0.21
N ALA A 95 7.23 -22.21 0.38
CA ALA A 95 5.93 -22.47 -0.22
C ALA A 95 5.81 -21.89 -1.64
#